data_AF-A0A5B1LK51-F1
#
_entry.id   AF-A0A5B1LK51-F1
#
_cell.length_a   1.000
_cell.length_b   1.000
_cell.length_c   1.000
_cell.angle_alpha   90.00
_cell.angle_beta   90.00
_cell.angle_gamma   90.00
#
_symmetry.space_group_name_H-M   'P 1'
#
loop_
_entity.id
_entity.type
_entity.pdbx_description
1 polymer ?
#
loop_
_entity_poly.entity_id
_entity_poly.type
_entity_poly.pdbx_seq_one_letter_code
_entity_poly.pdbx_strand_id
1 'polypeptide(L)'
;MRPSALRSLPRSFWICSRPAVCPLGSTARRSAAEASTRGEPRSWGSPTAGAPSATPGASISGSTGPLRRLTAIQPTRHEVSRTVAKTTKSEKSERQKVIEDIRRKQKSADKRQGRIILGVCLTIAAAIVIAAAYNPVRTWIEQRKYNGEALSSIGGPASSCGETITKDATGSGDHRATGEQITYDDAPPAFGPHWNEGGVAPVPMEDRFYTKDSRPELEALVHNLEHGFTILWYDETAADDSTMLGEIKAIAKKLSVSDTNNRLAFKAVPWTKDDGKAFPKGQHIAFTHWDADKDDTTKSEGVWQYCSEPSGAALETFMKEHPYYASPEPIGGYAGKQ
;
A
#
# COMPACT_ATOMS: atom_id res chain seq x y z
N MET A 1 69.61 18.93 -27.57
CA MET A 1 70.10 18.03 -26.51
C MET A 1 69.36 16.71 -26.60
N ARG A 2 70.04 15.63 -26.20
CA ARG A 2 69.74 14.21 -26.48
C ARG A 2 68.35 13.69 -26.02
N PRO A 3 67.84 12.60 -26.63
CA PRO A 3 66.62 11.87 -26.26
C PRO A 3 66.91 10.67 -25.35
N SER A 4 65.90 10.12 -24.64
CA SER A 4 65.77 8.73 -24.15
C SER A 4 64.47 8.61 -23.33
N ALA A 5 63.45 7.85 -23.74
CA ALA A 5 63.31 6.38 -23.66
C ALA A 5 63.03 5.84 -22.25
N LEU A 6 61.81 5.33 -22.02
CA LEU A 6 61.43 4.34 -20.98
C LEU A 6 60.12 3.69 -21.47
N ARG A 7 60.20 2.54 -22.15
CA ARG A 7 60.19 1.15 -21.63
C ARG A 7 58.83 0.68 -21.17
N SER A 8 58.23 -0.10 -22.06
CA SER A 8 57.17 -1.09 -21.84
C SER A 8 57.62 -2.19 -20.87
N LEU A 9 56.67 -2.70 -20.07
CA LEU A 9 56.78 -3.95 -19.34
C LEU A 9 55.55 -4.84 -19.59
N PRO A 10 55.69 -6.17 -19.43
CA PRO A 10 54.99 -7.14 -20.27
C PRO A 10 53.74 -7.77 -19.64
N ARG A 11 52.86 -8.19 -20.55
CA ARG A 11 51.78 -9.17 -20.36
C ARG A 11 52.35 -10.49 -19.82
N SER A 12 51.76 -11.00 -18.75
CA SER A 12 51.87 -12.40 -18.35
C SER A 12 50.48 -13.03 -18.43
N PHE A 13 50.23 -13.72 -19.54
CA PHE A 13 49.14 -14.66 -19.73
C PHE A 13 49.58 -16.01 -19.13
N TRP A 14 48.77 -16.60 -18.27
CA TRP A 14 48.96 -17.96 -17.78
C TRP A 14 47.66 -18.74 -17.85
N ILE A 15 47.82 -20.01 -18.22
CA ILE A 15 46.90 -21.14 -18.09
C ILE A 15 45.95 -21.37 -19.28
N CYS A 16 46.43 -22.21 -20.20
CA CYS A 16 45.62 -23.21 -20.86
C CYS A 16 46.45 -24.49 -20.94
N SER A 17 45.92 -25.62 -20.43
CA SER A 17 45.99 -26.95 -21.05
C SER A 17 45.64 -28.05 -20.04
N ARG A 18 44.45 -28.64 -20.22
CA ARG A 18 44.17 -30.05 -19.89
C ARG A 18 44.94 -30.94 -20.87
N PRO A 19 45.17 -32.21 -20.52
CA PRO A 19 44.49 -33.24 -21.30
C PRO A 19 43.88 -34.36 -20.46
N ALA A 20 42.85 -34.96 -21.06
CA ALA A 20 42.11 -36.12 -20.58
C ALA A 20 42.91 -37.43 -20.73
N VAL A 21 42.79 -38.33 -19.75
CA VAL A 21 42.93 -39.78 -19.94
C VAL A 21 41.98 -40.51 -18.97
N CYS A 22 40.97 -41.18 -19.53
CA CYS A 22 40.37 -42.43 -19.04
C CYS A 22 40.82 -43.52 -20.05
N PRO A 23 40.78 -44.87 -19.80
CA PRO A 23 39.71 -45.58 -19.08
C PRO A 23 40.13 -46.89 -18.33
N LEU A 24 39.14 -47.58 -17.74
CA LEU A 24 38.95 -49.05 -17.62
C LEU A 24 38.69 -49.58 -16.19
N GLY A 25 37.64 -50.43 -16.10
CA GLY A 25 37.25 -51.23 -14.93
C GLY A 25 35.73 -51.20 -14.70
N SER A 26 34.90 -51.81 -15.55
CA SER A 26 34.52 -53.24 -15.60
C SER A 26 33.57 -53.70 -14.48
N THR A 27 32.39 -54.16 -14.96
CA THR A 27 31.54 -55.28 -14.47
C THR A 27 30.80 -55.11 -13.13
N ALA A 28 29.46 -54.99 -13.20
CA ALA A 28 28.46 -56.07 -13.01
C ALA A 28 27.79 -55.90 -11.62
N ARG A 29 26.48 -56.05 -11.37
CA ARG A 29 25.49 -57.04 -11.83
C ARG A 29 24.11 -56.62 -11.24
N ARG A 30 23.01 -56.91 -11.95
CA ARG A 30 21.71 -57.53 -11.52
C ARG A 30 21.02 -57.00 -10.23
N SER A 31 19.73 -56.72 -10.14
CA SER A 31 18.48 -57.38 -10.59
C SER A 31 17.32 -56.39 -10.32
N ALA A 32 16.25 -56.30 -11.13
CA ALA A 32 14.94 -57.00 -10.98
C ALA A 32 14.25 -56.73 -9.62
N ALA A 33 12.96 -56.47 -9.43
CA ALA A 33 11.76 -56.49 -10.26
C ALA A 33 10.60 -55.79 -9.50
N GLU A 34 9.53 -55.46 -10.23
CA GLU A 34 8.09 -55.58 -9.88
C GLU A 34 7.51 -55.11 -8.53
N ALA A 35 6.49 -54.22 -8.63
CA ALA A 35 5.09 -54.38 -8.15
C ALA A 35 4.44 -52.97 -8.11
N SER A 36 3.43 -52.59 -8.91
CA SER A 36 2.02 -53.05 -8.99
C SER A 36 1.25 -52.99 -7.66
N THR A 37 0.40 -51.95 -7.51
CA THR A 37 -0.97 -51.90 -6.89
C THR A 37 -1.35 -50.40 -6.80
N ARG A 38 -2.30 -49.84 -7.57
CA ARG A 38 -3.79 -49.87 -7.48
C ARG A 38 -4.36 -49.74 -6.06
N GLY A 39 -5.23 -48.73 -5.88
CA GLY A 39 -6.18 -48.55 -4.75
C GLY A 39 -6.15 -47.09 -4.26
N GLU A 40 -6.90 -46.16 -4.82
CA GLU A 40 -8.34 -45.85 -4.67
C GLU A 40 -8.54 -44.53 -3.87
N PRO A 41 -9.58 -43.74 -4.20
CA PRO A 41 -9.77 -42.39 -3.68
C PRO A 41 -10.59 -42.39 -2.39
N ARG A 42 -10.27 -41.52 -1.43
CA ARG A 42 -11.15 -41.24 -0.29
C ARG A 42 -11.69 -39.82 -0.34
N SER A 43 -12.95 -39.75 -0.76
CA SER A 43 -13.92 -38.68 -0.57
C SER A 43 -14.54 -38.74 0.82
N TRP A 44 -14.34 -37.73 1.66
CA TRP A 44 -15.16 -37.37 2.84
C TRP A 44 -14.80 -35.91 3.13
N GLY A 45 -15.67 -34.91 3.28
CA GLY A 45 -17.10 -34.77 3.32
C GLY A 45 -17.36 -33.37 3.90
N SER A 46 -17.96 -32.48 3.12
CA SER A 46 -18.71 -31.32 3.66
C SER A 46 -20.18 -31.76 3.63
N PRO A 47 -20.99 -31.55 4.68
CA PRO A 47 -21.52 -30.20 4.93
C PRO A 47 -21.89 -29.90 6.40
N THR A 48 -21.88 -28.63 6.79
CA THR A 48 -22.98 -28.08 7.62
C THR A 48 -23.02 -26.57 7.51
N ALA A 49 -24.15 -26.09 6.98
CA ALA A 49 -24.61 -24.73 7.09
C ALA A 49 -24.96 -24.41 8.56
N GLY A 50 -24.42 -23.32 9.09
CA GLY A 50 -24.86 -22.68 10.33
C GLY A 50 -25.35 -21.28 9.98
N ALA A 51 -26.68 -21.13 9.95
CA ALA A 51 -27.38 -19.86 9.78
C ALA A 51 -27.30 -19.00 11.06
N PRO A 52 -27.71 -17.71 11.02
CA PRO A 52 -27.17 -16.65 11.87
C PRO A 52 -27.86 -16.52 13.23
N SER A 53 -27.08 -16.25 14.27
CA SER A 53 -27.55 -15.84 15.59
C SER A 53 -27.81 -14.33 15.60
N ALA A 54 -29.08 -13.96 15.52
CA ALA A 54 -29.54 -12.60 15.81
C ALA A 54 -29.44 -12.32 17.32
N THR A 55 -28.69 -11.29 17.70
CA THR A 55 -28.75 -10.66 19.03
C THR A 55 -29.49 -9.32 18.94
N PRO A 56 -30.57 -9.12 19.70
CA PRO A 56 -31.17 -7.80 19.85
C PRO A 56 -30.54 -7.12 21.08
N GLY A 57 -29.76 -6.06 20.85
CA GLY A 57 -29.13 -5.27 21.90
C GLY A 57 -29.37 -3.78 21.68
N ALA A 58 -30.56 -3.32 22.01
CA ALA A 58 -30.91 -1.91 22.06
C ALA A 58 -30.23 -1.22 23.25
N SER A 59 -29.56 -0.09 23.02
CA SER A 59 -29.39 0.96 24.04
C SER A 59 -29.02 2.29 23.37
N ILE A 60 -30.03 2.93 22.78
CA ILE A 60 -29.95 4.34 22.38
C ILE A 60 -30.29 5.15 23.63
N SER A 61 -29.27 5.69 24.29
CA SER A 61 -29.41 6.62 25.40
C SER A 61 -29.92 7.96 24.88
N GLY A 62 -31.24 8.13 24.91
CA GLY A 62 -31.92 9.38 24.60
C GLY A 62 -31.77 10.38 25.76
N SER A 63 -30.93 11.39 25.57
CA SER A 63 -30.90 12.60 26.40
C SER A 63 -32.18 13.41 26.17
N THR A 64 -33.15 13.21 27.06
CA THR A 64 -34.38 13.99 27.15
C THR A 64 -34.10 15.24 27.99
N GLY A 65 -33.77 16.33 27.31
CA GLY A 65 -33.69 17.65 27.95
C GLY A 65 -35.08 18.12 28.42
N PRO A 66 -35.18 18.77 29.59
CA PRO A 66 -36.46 19.14 30.19
C PRO A 66 -37.18 20.24 29.39
N LEU A 67 -38.42 19.94 28.98
CA LEU A 67 -39.39 20.91 28.48
C LEU A 67 -39.69 21.95 29.58
N ARG A 68 -39.15 23.16 29.40
CA ARG A 68 -39.52 24.34 30.20
C ARG A 68 -40.98 24.70 29.94
N ARG A 69 -41.81 24.43 30.95
CA ARG A 69 -43.22 24.79 31.03
C ARG A 69 -43.36 26.25 31.49
N LEU A 70 -43.99 27.05 30.63
CA LEU A 70 -44.87 28.20 30.88
C LEU A 70 -44.54 29.19 32.01
N THR A 71 -44.31 30.45 31.62
CA THR A 71 -44.93 31.60 32.29
C THR A 71 -45.52 32.52 31.23
N ALA A 72 -46.83 32.40 31.03
CA ALA A 72 -47.62 33.36 30.29
C ALA A 72 -47.72 34.63 31.15
N ILE A 73 -47.01 35.68 30.74
CA ILE A 73 -47.17 37.02 31.29
C ILE A 73 -48.49 37.57 30.75
N GLN A 74 -49.48 37.75 31.64
CA GLN A 74 -50.71 38.48 31.35
C GLN A 74 -50.36 39.95 31.03
N PRO A 75 -50.77 40.50 29.87
CA PRO A 75 -50.74 41.94 29.68
C PRO A 75 -51.94 42.57 30.40
N THR A 76 -51.65 43.42 31.38
CA THR A 76 -52.62 44.31 32.02
C THR A 76 -53.26 45.21 30.97
N ARG A 77 -54.58 45.09 30.86
CA ARG A 77 -55.45 45.83 29.94
C ARG A 77 -55.60 47.27 30.46
N HIS A 78 -54.78 48.19 29.95
CA HIS A 78 -55.05 49.62 30.09
C HIS A 78 -56.13 50.02 29.08
N GLU A 79 -57.33 50.29 29.62
CA GLU A 79 -58.46 50.85 28.91
C GLU A 79 -58.22 52.35 28.68
N VAL A 80 -57.67 52.70 27.51
CA VAL A 80 -57.64 54.08 27.04
C VAL A 80 -58.85 54.28 26.14
N SER A 81 -59.91 54.81 26.73
CA SER A 81 -61.04 55.40 26.02
C SER A 81 -60.57 56.67 25.31
N ARG A 82 -60.54 56.68 23.96
CA ARG A 82 -60.80 57.90 23.18
C ARG A 82 -60.96 57.67 21.68
N THR A 83 -62.14 58.09 21.21
CA THR A 83 -62.46 58.68 19.91
C THR A 83 -62.13 57.89 18.63
N VAL A 84 -63.15 57.18 18.15
CA VAL A 84 -63.23 56.66 16.78
C VAL A 84 -63.41 57.83 15.82
N ALA A 85 -62.31 58.32 15.26
CA ALA A 85 -62.35 59.11 14.03
C ALA A 85 -62.75 58.16 12.89
N LYS A 86 -63.84 58.50 12.19
CA LYS A 86 -64.40 57.76 11.06
C LYS A 86 -63.45 57.90 9.87
N THR A 87 -62.46 57.01 9.79
CA THR A 87 -61.56 56.93 8.63
C THR A 87 -62.33 56.41 7.42
N THR A 88 -62.19 57.11 6.30
CA THR A 88 -62.92 56.81 5.06
C THR A 88 -62.46 55.47 4.51
N LYS A 89 -63.34 54.73 3.79
CA LYS A 89 -63.03 53.42 3.18
C LYS A 89 -61.73 53.40 2.35
N SER A 90 -61.28 54.56 1.89
CA SER A 90 -60.02 54.78 1.17
C SER A 90 -58.77 54.48 2.03
N GLU A 91 -58.71 54.93 3.28
CA GLU A 91 -57.51 54.79 4.12
C GLU A 91 -57.28 53.36 4.64
N LYS A 92 -58.36 52.59 4.86
CA LYS A 92 -58.25 51.16 5.24
C LYS A 92 -57.70 50.31 4.08
N SER A 93 -58.06 50.63 2.84
CA SER A 93 -57.56 49.98 1.64
C SER A 93 -56.05 50.24 1.45
N GLU A 94 -55.59 51.46 1.70
CA GLU A 94 -54.16 51.78 1.64
C GLU A 94 -53.34 51.07 2.72
N ARG A 95 -53.81 51.02 3.97
CA ARG A 95 -53.09 50.30 5.05
C ARG A 95 -52.95 48.81 4.76
N GLN A 96 -53.96 48.18 4.18
CA GLN A 96 -53.91 46.76 3.79
C GLN A 96 -52.90 46.53 2.66
N LYS A 97 -52.88 47.41 1.65
CA LYS A 97 -51.90 47.34 0.55
C LYS A 97 -50.46 47.46 1.05
N VAL A 98 -50.19 48.34 2.02
CA VAL A 98 -48.84 48.50 2.60
C VAL A 98 -48.40 47.24 3.35
N ILE A 99 -49.28 46.62 4.14
CA ILE A 99 -48.97 45.36 4.87
C ILE A 99 -48.69 44.22 3.89
N GLU A 100 -49.46 44.13 2.82
CA GLU A 100 -49.32 43.08 1.82
C GLU A 100 -48.05 43.24 0.97
N ASP A 101 -47.68 44.49 0.65
CA ASP A 101 -46.42 44.81 -0.02
C ASP A 101 -45.19 44.51 0.87
N ILE A 102 -45.26 44.82 2.18
CA ILE A 102 -44.21 44.45 3.14
C ILE A 102 -44.09 42.92 3.25
N ARG A 103 -45.19 42.18 3.40
CA ARG A 103 -45.17 40.71 3.44
C ARG A 103 -44.62 40.11 2.15
N ARG A 104 -44.96 40.67 0.99
CA ARG A 104 -44.45 40.22 -0.31
C ARG A 104 -42.94 40.45 -0.42
N LYS A 105 -42.45 41.61 0.02
CA LYS A 105 -41.01 41.96 0.04
C LYS A 105 -40.21 41.09 1.01
N GLN A 106 -40.73 40.81 2.19
CA GLN A 106 -40.11 39.87 3.15
C GLN A 106 -40.06 38.46 2.56
N LYS A 107 -41.18 37.97 2.02
CA LYS A 107 -41.26 36.62 1.41
C LYS A 107 -40.34 36.45 0.20
N SER A 108 -40.08 37.50 -0.59
CA SER A 108 -39.15 37.43 -1.72
C SER A 108 -37.68 37.52 -1.27
N ALA A 109 -37.38 38.32 -0.25
CA ALA A 109 -36.06 38.39 0.37
C ALA A 109 -35.68 37.05 1.02
N ASP A 110 -36.60 36.43 1.76
CA ASP A 110 -36.39 35.12 2.41
C ASP A 110 -36.17 34.01 1.38
N LYS A 111 -36.93 34.01 0.27
CA LYS A 111 -36.73 33.05 -0.83
C LYS A 111 -35.37 33.23 -1.51
N ARG A 112 -34.90 34.48 -1.64
CA ARG A 112 -33.60 34.77 -2.23
C ARG A 112 -32.48 34.33 -1.29
N GLN A 113 -32.59 34.62 0.00
CA GLN A 113 -31.66 34.14 1.03
C GLN A 113 -31.61 32.62 1.09
N GLY A 114 -32.77 31.94 1.10
CA GLY A 114 -32.84 30.49 1.09
C GLY A 114 -32.17 29.86 -0.13
N ARG A 115 -32.34 30.44 -1.32
CA ARG A 115 -31.65 29.99 -2.54
C ARG A 115 -30.14 30.22 -2.48
N ILE A 116 -29.69 31.34 -1.91
CA ILE A 116 -28.26 31.63 -1.73
C ILE A 116 -27.65 30.60 -0.77
N ILE A 117 -28.27 30.37 0.39
CA ILE A 117 -27.79 29.39 1.37
C ILE A 117 -27.73 28.00 0.73
N LEU A 118 -28.78 27.56 0.04
CA LEU A 118 -28.78 26.26 -0.64
C LEU A 118 -27.68 26.19 -1.72
N GLY A 119 -27.51 27.24 -2.52
CA GLY A 119 -26.45 27.29 -3.53
C GLY A 119 -25.05 27.17 -2.91
N VAL A 120 -24.81 27.87 -1.79
CA VAL A 120 -23.54 27.79 -1.04
C VAL A 120 -23.34 26.38 -0.47
N CYS A 121 -24.35 25.80 0.17
CA CYS A 121 -24.28 24.44 0.69
C CYS A 121 -23.97 23.40 -0.40
N LEU A 122 -24.63 23.49 -1.57
CA LEU A 122 -24.37 22.59 -2.69
C LEU A 122 -22.96 22.75 -3.26
N THR A 123 -22.45 23.97 -3.31
CA THR A 123 -21.09 24.25 -3.79
C THR A 123 -20.04 23.66 -2.85
N ILE A 124 -20.21 23.84 -1.54
CA ILE A 124 -19.32 23.27 -0.53
C ILE A 124 -19.35 21.73 -0.60
N ALA A 125 -20.55 21.14 -0.69
CA ALA A 125 -20.69 19.69 -0.82
C ALA A 125 -19.97 19.16 -2.07
N ALA A 126 -20.13 19.81 -3.23
CA ALA A 126 -19.44 19.43 -4.45
C ALA A 126 -17.91 19.56 -4.33
N ALA A 127 -17.42 20.63 -3.71
CA ALA A 127 -15.98 20.84 -3.50
C ALA A 127 -15.36 19.72 -2.64
N ILE A 128 -16.04 19.29 -1.58
CA ILE A 128 -15.58 18.18 -0.72
C ILE A 128 -15.50 16.87 -1.52
N VAL A 129 -16.53 16.55 -2.31
CA VAL A 129 -16.55 15.33 -3.13
C VAL A 129 -15.46 15.36 -4.19
N ILE A 130 -15.26 16.48 -4.89
CA ILE A 130 -14.22 16.63 -5.91
C ILE A 130 -12.83 16.48 -5.27
N ALA A 131 -12.59 17.12 -4.13
CA ALA A 131 -11.31 17.02 -3.43
C ALA A 131 -11.01 15.57 -3.01
N ALA A 132 -11.99 14.87 -2.41
CA ALA A 132 -11.83 13.49 -1.98
C ALA A 132 -11.62 12.52 -3.16
N ALA A 133 -12.28 12.74 -4.31
CA ALA A 133 -12.19 11.87 -5.47
C ALA A 133 -10.97 12.17 -6.37
N TYR A 134 -10.32 13.33 -6.22
CA TYR A 134 -9.27 13.78 -7.13
C TYR A 134 -8.09 12.80 -7.20
N ASN A 135 -7.48 12.47 -6.05
CA ASN A 135 -6.32 11.58 -5.99
C ASN A 135 -6.65 10.15 -6.47
N PRO A 136 -7.75 9.50 -6.01
CA PRO A 136 -8.12 8.17 -6.50
C PRO A 136 -8.35 8.12 -8.01
N VAL A 137 -9.07 9.10 -8.57
CA VAL A 137 -9.37 9.16 -10.01
C VAL A 137 -8.10 9.40 -10.81
N ARG A 138 -7.27 10.36 -10.41
CA ARG A 138 -5.97 10.63 -11.06
C ARG A 138 -5.08 9.39 -11.05
N THR A 139 -4.88 8.79 -9.88
CA THR A 139 -4.07 7.58 -9.73
C THR A 139 -4.55 6.45 -10.64
N TRP A 140 -5.86 6.27 -10.78
CA TRP A 140 -6.43 5.27 -11.69
C TRP A 140 -6.19 5.58 -13.17
N ILE A 141 -6.25 6.86 -13.56
CA ILE A 141 -5.89 7.29 -14.91
C ILE A 141 -4.40 7.02 -15.15
N GLU A 142 -3.54 7.40 -14.21
CA GLU A 142 -2.08 7.21 -14.28
C GLU A 142 -1.72 5.72 -14.40
N GLN A 143 -2.25 4.86 -13.51
CA GLN A 143 -2.02 3.42 -13.57
C GLN A 143 -2.41 2.81 -14.92
N ARG A 144 -3.48 3.33 -15.56
CA ARG A 144 -3.98 2.81 -16.84
C ARG A 144 -3.09 3.14 -18.03
N LYS A 145 -2.28 4.20 -17.95
CA LYS A 145 -1.32 4.55 -19.01
C LYS A 145 -0.30 3.44 -19.24
N TYR A 146 0.00 2.66 -18.20
CA TYR A 146 0.97 1.58 -18.23
C TYR A 146 0.37 0.20 -18.55
N ASN A 147 -0.90 0.12 -18.98
CA ASN A 147 -1.48 -1.15 -19.39
C ASN A 147 -0.84 -1.65 -20.68
N GLY A 148 -0.20 -2.82 -20.63
CA GLY A 148 0.49 -3.41 -21.79
C GLY A 148 1.96 -3.02 -21.90
N GLU A 149 2.43 -2.12 -21.04
CA GLU A 149 3.83 -1.71 -20.97
C GLU A 149 4.72 -2.78 -20.30
N ALA A 150 6.02 -2.71 -20.59
CA ALA A 150 7.03 -3.51 -19.92
C ALA A 150 7.29 -2.97 -18.50
N LEU A 151 7.77 -3.81 -17.58
CA LEU A 151 8.07 -3.34 -16.22
C LEU A 151 9.09 -2.19 -16.25
N SER A 152 10.13 -2.31 -17.07
CA SER A 152 11.18 -1.31 -17.26
C SER A 152 10.73 0.02 -17.85
N SER A 153 9.51 0.12 -18.42
CA SER A 153 8.96 1.38 -18.92
C SER A 153 8.02 2.08 -17.93
N ILE A 154 7.84 1.54 -16.72
CA ILE A 154 7.02 2.15 -15.66
C ILE A 154 7.88 3.01 -14.75
N GLY A 155 7.54 4.30 -14.63
CA GLY A 155 8.26 5.27 -13.79
C GLY A 155 9.54 5.80 -14.43
N GLY A 156 10.46 6.28 -13.59
CA GLY A 156 11.72 6.87 -13.97
C GLY A 156 12.77 5.86 -14.47
N PRO A 157 13.86 6.33 -15.10
CA PRO A 157 14.97 5.50 -15.55
C PRO A 157 15.70 4.85 -14.36
N ALA A 158 16.47 3.79 -14.58
CA ALA A 158 17.23 3.14 -13.50
C ALA A 158 18.21 4.10 -12.77
N SER A 159 18.66 5.16 -13.45
CA SER A 159 19.51 6.21 -12.88
C SER A 159 18.80 7.12 -11.86
N SER A 160 17.48 7.00 -11.67
CA SER A 160 16.79 7.64 -10.55
C SER A 160 17.07 6.95 -9.21
N CYS A 161 17.62 5.73 -9.26
CA CYS A 161 18.06 4.97 -8.12
C CYS A 161 19.57 5.10 -7.90
N GLY A 162 19.97 5.12 -6.63
CA GLY A 162 21.36 5.10 -6.22
C GLY A 162 21.99 3.71 -6.33
N GLU A 163 23.23 3.62 -5.86
CA GLU A 163 23.93 2.35 -5.70
C GLU A 163 23.26 1.48 -4.65
N THR A 164 23.37 0.16 -4.83
CA THR A 164 22.93 -0.83 -3.86
C THR A 164 23.84 -0.78 -2.63
N ILE A 165 23.23 -0.79 -1.45
CA ILE A 165 23.90 -0.83 -0.15
C ILE A 165 23.64 -2.21 0.44
N THR A 166 24.68 -2.87 0.95
CA THR A 166 24.53 -4.15 1.66
C THR A 166 25.06 -4.10 3.08
N LYS A 167 24.53 -4.96 3.93
CA LYS A 167 25.00 -5.18 5.31
C LYS A 167 24.82 -6.64 5.69
N ASP A 168 25.75 -7.20 6.44
CA ASP A 168 25.61 -8.54 7.01
C ASP A 168 24.29 -8.66 7.77
N ALA A 169 23.50 -9.68 7.40
CA ALA A 169 22.18 -9.90 7.98
C ALA A 169 22.28 -10.77 9.24
N THR A 170 21.31 -10.55 10.13
CA THR A 170 21.12 -11.34 11.34
C THR A 170 19.63 -11.61 11.56
N GLY A 171 19.30 -12.51 12.49
CA GLY A 171 17.91 -12.79 12.86
C GLY A 171 17.18 -13.78 11.95
N SER A 172 17.88 -14.46 11.03
CA SER A 172 17.25 -15.56 10.28
C SER A 172 16.85 -16.67 11.24
N GLY A 173 15.62 -17.16 11.10
CA GLY A 173 14.97 -18.09 12.02
C GLY A 173 14.71 -17.56 13.43
N ASP A 174 14.97 -16.26 13.71
CA ASP A 174 14.64 -15.62 14.98
C ASP A 174 13.15 -15.23 15.01
N HIS A 175 12.31 -16.26 15.10
CA HIS A 175 10.87 -16.13 15.16
C HIS A 175 10.42 -15.56 16.51
N ARG A 176 9.62 -14.50 16.45
CA ARG A 176 8.97 -13.85 17.59
C ARG A 176 7.49 -14.14 17.61
N ALA A 177 6.90 -14.03 18.80
CA ALA A 177 5.47 -14.20 18.96
C ALA A 177 4.73 -13.03 18.31
N THR A 178 3.62 -13.33 17.64
CA THR A 178 2.74 -12.28 17.08
C THR A 178 2.30 -11.31 18.17
N GLY A 179 2.36 -10.01 17.86
CA GLY A 179 2.08 -8.92 18.80
C GLY A 179 3.31 -8.45 19.59
N GLU A 180 4.45 -9.14 19.51
CA GLU A 180 5.73 -8.59 20.00
C GLU A 180 6.23 -7.52 19.03
N GLN A 181 6.35 -6.28 19.49
CA GLN A 181 6.89 -5.19 18.67
C GLN A 181 8.42 -5.24 18.63
N ILE A 182 8.98 -5.25 17.43
CA ILE A 182 10.41 -5.36 17.19
C ILE A 182 10.92 -4.00 16.69
N THR A 183 11.99 -3.50 17.31
CA THR A 183 12.68 -2.31 16.82
C THR A 183 13.79 -2.75 15.88
N TYR A 184 13.75 -2.27 14.64
CA TYR A 184 14.79 -2.49 13.65
C TYR A 184 15.78 -1.32 13.63
N ASP A 185 17.08 -1.63 13.50
CA ASP A 185 18.13 -0.61 13.45
C ASP A 185 18.13 0.15 12.11
N ASP A 186 17.72 -0.55 11.05
CA ASP A 186 17.64 -0.08 9.68
C ASP A 186 16.22 0.32 9.28
N ALA A 187 16.14 1.34 8.42
CA ALA A 187 14.89 1.96 7.99
C ALA A 187 14.92 2.17 6.48
N PRO A 188 14.15 1.39 5.69
CA PRO A 188 13.31 0.27 6.11
C PRO A 188 14.14 -0.98 6.49
N PRO A 189 13.60 -1.96 7.25
CA PRO A 189 14.30 -3.20 7.54
C PRO A 189 14.47 -4.06 6.28
N ALA A 190 15.66 -4.66 6.11
CA ALA A 190 15.90 -5.68 5.09
C ALA A 190 16.05 -7.10 5.67
N PHE A 191 16.23 -7.21 6.99
CA PHE A 191 16.35 -8.45 7.74
C PHE A 191 16.04 -8.22 9.22
N GLY A 192 15.97 -9.31 9.98
CA GLY A 192 15.92 -9.28 11.45
C GLY A 192 14.92 -10.27 12.03
N PRO A 193 14.74 -10.23 13.36
CA PRO A 193 13.70 -11.00 14.03
C PRO A 193 12.31 -10.63 13.49
N HIS A 194 11.41 -11.60 13.41
CA HIS A 194 10.12 -11.41 12.73
C HIS A 194 9.07 -12.40 13.25
N TRP A 195 7.79 -12.17 12.94
CA TRP A 195 6.71 -13.05 13.40
C TRP A 195 6.60 -14.33 12.58
N ASN A 196 6.18 -15.43 13.18
CA ASN A 196 5.87 -16.69 12.48
C ASN A 196 4.57 -17.31 13.00
N GLU A 197 3.45 -16.81 12.47
CA GLU A 197 2.12 -17.33 12.75
C GLU A 197 1.35 -17.53 11.44
N GLY A 198 0.85 -18.75 11.22
CA GLY A 198 0.10 -19.09 10.03
C GLY A 198 -1.12 -18.19 9.82
N GLY A 199 -1.20 -17.56 8.65
CA GLY A 199 -2.26 -16.60 8.31
C GLY A 199 -1.98 -15.16 8.73
N VAL A 200 -0.87 -14.91 9.44
CA VAL A 200 -0.40 -13.57 9.83
C VAL A 200 0.95 -13.26 9.18
N ALA A 201 1.92 -14.16 9.33
CA ALA A 201 3.29 -14.03 8.84
C ALA A 201 3.84 -15.39 8.35
N PRO A 202 4.38 -15.48 7.12
CA PRO A 202 4.55 -14.39 6.16
C PRO A 202 3.22 -13.90 5.61
N VAL A 203 3.20 -12.66 5.13
CA VAL A 203 1.99 -12.08 4.55
C VAL A 203 1.69 -12.77 3.22
N PRO A 204 0.43 -13.21 2.98
CA PRO A 204 0.03 -13.87 1.73
C PRO A 204 0.36 -13.04 0.48
N MET A 205 0.72 -13.71 -0.61
CA MET A 205 1.29 -13.06 -1.80
C MET A 205 0.25 -12.37 -2.71
N GLU A 206 -1.04 -12.63 -2.50
CA GLU A 206 -2.15 -12.16 -3.31
C GLU A 206 -2.19 -10.63 -3.40
N ASP A 207 -1.98 -9.98 -2.26
CA ASP A 207 -1.89 -8.53 -2.17
C ASP A 207 -0.44 -8.07 -2.41
N ARG A 208 -0.28 -7.36 -3.53
CA ARG A 208 1.01 -6.81 -4.00
C ARG A 208 1.17 -5.31 -3.71
N PHE A 209 0.11 -4.65 -3.30
CA PHE A 209 0.08 -3.21 -3.02
C PHE A 209 -0.73 -2.97 -1.76
N TYR A 210 -0.15 -2.22 -0.83
CA TYR A 210 -0.78 -1.83 0.42
C TYR A 210 -0.93 -0.32 0.52
N THR A 211 -1.87 0.15 1.32
CA THR A 211 -1.98 1.54 1.78
C THR A 211 -1.71 1.60 3.28
N LYS A 212 -1.59 2.80 3.85
CA LYS A 212 -1.38 2.97 5.30
C LYS A 212 -2.40 2.19 6.13
N ASP A 213 -3.65 2.15 5.68
CA ASP A 213 -4.76 1.51 6.40
C ASP A 213 -4.86 -0.01 6.18
N SER A 214 -4.16 -0.56 5.17
CA SER A 214 -4.23 -1.99 4.82
C SER A 214 -2.91 -2.72 4.99
N ARG A 215 -1.84 -1.99 5.33
CA ARG A 215 -0.50 -2.53 5.49
C ARG A 215 -0.46 -3.49 6.70
N PRO A 216 0.10 -4.71 6.55
CA PRO A 216 0.48 -5.55 7.67
C PRO A 216 1.55 -4.90 8.56
N GLU A 217 1.76 -5.48 9.73
CA GLU A 217 2.84 -5.07 10.62
C GLU A 217 4.22 -5.38 10.02
N LEU A 218 5.23 -4.60 10.41
CA LEU A 218 6.58 -4.70 9.85
C LEU A 218 7.16 -6.10 10.05
N GLU A 219 6.93 -6.70 11.21
CA GLU A 219 7.42 -8.02 11.58
C GLU A 219 6.88 -9.12 10.66
N ALA A 220 5.65 -8.98 10.16
CA ALA A 220 5.10 -9.92 9.18
C ALA A 220 5.75 -9.73 7.79
N LEU A 221 6.10 -8.50 7.44
CA LEU A 221 6.76 -8.17 6.18
C LEU A 221 8.24 -8.56 6.17
N VAL A 222 8.93 -8.50 7.31
CA VAL A 222 10.32 -8.98 7.43
C VAL A 222 10.39 -10.50 7.23
N HIS A 223 9.36 -11.24 7.64
CA HIS A 223 9.25 -12.66 7.31
C HIS A 223 9.11 -12.90 5.79
N ASN A 224 8.40 -12.02 5.06
CA ASN A 224 8.40 -12.09 3.59
C ASN A 224 9.81 -11.89 3.01
N LEU A 225 10.63 -11.00 3.59
CA LEU A 225 12.01 -10.80 3.13
C LEU A 225 12.85 -12.07 3.31
N GLU A 226 12.73 -12.76 4.45
CA GLU A 226 13.42 -14.06 4.68
C GLU A 226 13.03 -15.12 3.63
N HIS A 227 11.79 -15.04 3.16
CA HIS A 227 11.23 -15.91 2.13
C HIS A 227 11.46 -15.45 0.69
N GLY A 228 12.33 -14.46 0.49
CA GLY A 228 12.78 -14.02 -0.84
C GLY A 228 11.84 -13.04 -1.53
N PHE A 229 11.01 -12.32 -0.79
CA PHE A 229 10.31 -11.19 -1.38
C PHE A 229 11.25 -10.01 -1.59
N THR A 230 11.04 -9.29 -2.68
CA THR A 230 11.50 -7.90 -2.79
C THR A 230 10.41 -6.98 -2.28
N ILE A 231 10.73 -6.10 -1.34
CA ILE A 231 9.78 -5.08 -0.87
C ILE A 231 10.17 -3.71 -1.42
N LEU A 232 9.25 -3.08 -2.13
CA LEU A 232 9.28 -1.67 -2.51
C LEU A 232 8.57 -0.86 -1.44
N TRP A 233 9.33 -0.14 -0.65
CA TRP A 233 8.84 0.84 0.31
C TRP A 233 8.65 2.19 -0.37
N TYR A 234 7.58 2.89 -0.06
CA TYR A 234 7.33 4.24 -0.56
C TYR A 234 6.89 5.18 0.57
N ASP A 235 7.43 6.39 0.61
CA ASP A 235 7.15 7.34 1.69
C ASP A 235 5.79 8.05 1.54
N GLU A 236 5.41 8.85 2.54
CA GLU A 236 4.16 9.63 2.52
C GLU A 236 4.09 10.61 1.34
N THR A 237 5.23 11.11 0.84
CA THR A 237 5.24 12.04 -0.29
C THR A 237 4.94 11.33 -1.61
N ALA A 238 5.46 10.12 -1.82
CA ALA A 238 5.08 9.26 -2.94
C ALA A 238 3.63 8.77 -2.82
N ALA A 239 3.13 8.59 -1.60
CA ALA A 239 1.73 8.24 -1.35
C ALA A 239 0.76 9.37 -1.72
N ASP A 240 1.17 10.62 -1.50
CA ASP A 240 0.37 11.81 -1.78
C ASP A 240 0.48 12.29 -3.24
N ASP A 241 1.51 11.85 -3.98
CA ASP A 241 1.66 12.09 -5.42
C ASP A 241 0.90 11.05 -6.26
N SER A 242 -0.16 11.50 -6.94
CA SER A 242 -1.00 10.60 -7.75
C SER A 242 -0.27 9.92 -8.93
N THR A 243 0.81 10.53 -9.43
CA THR A 243 1.63 9.96 -10.50
C THR A 243 2.49 8.84 -9.95
N MET A 244 3.27 9.11 -8.90
CA MET A 244 4.11 8.09 -8.26
C MET A 244 3.27 6.92 -7.75
N LEU A 245 2.15 7.21 -7.09
CA LEU A 245 1.24 6.17 -6.61
C LEU A 245 0.63 5.35 -7.77
N GLY A 246 0.37 5.99 -8.91
CA GLY A 246 -0.11 5.33 -10.12
C GLY A 246 0.92 4.35 -10.69
N GLU A 247 2.17 4.75 -10.70
CA GLU A 247 3.32 3.94 -11.15
C GLU A 247 3.58 2.76 -10.22
N ILE A 248 3.59 2.99 -8.90
CA ILE A 248 3.74 1.93 -7.89
C ILE A 248 2.64 0.88 -8.05
N LYS A 249 1.38 1.31 -8.23
CA LYS A 249 0.25 0.40 -8.50
C LYS A 249 0.38 -0.31 -9.84
N ALA A 250 0.97 0.32 -10.85
CA ALA A 250 1.21 -0.31 -12.15
C ALA A 250 2.31 -1.38 -12.05
N ILE A 251 3.40 -1.11 -11.34
CA ILE A 251 4.46 -2.08 -11.01
C ILE A 251 3.88 -3.28 -10.27
N ALA A 252 3.16 -3.05 -9.17
CA ALA A 252 2.55 -4.12 -8.37
C ALA A 252 1.59 -4.99 -9.20
N LYS A 253 0.74 -4.36 -10.02
CA LYS A 253 -0.15 -5.06 -10.94
C LYS A 253 0.63 -5.87 -11.99
N LYS A 254 1.69 -5.31 -12.57
CA LYS A 254 2.50 -5.99 -13.59
C LYS A 254 3.15 -7.25 -13.04
N LEU A 255 3.72 -7.17 -11.84
CA LEU A 255 4.34 -8.32 -11.17
C LEU A 255 3.29 -9.35 -10.75
N SER A 256 2.11 -8.92 -10.28
CA SER A 256 0.98 -9.82 -10.00
C SER A 256 0.56 -10.65 -11.21
N VAL A 257 0.32 -10.01 -12.37
CA VAL A 257 -0.21 -10.70 -13.56
C VAL A 257 0.85 -11.55 -14.29
N SER A 258 2.12 -11.22 -14.11
CA SER A 258 3.22 -11.92 -14.78
C SER A 258 3.72 -13.12 -13.96
N ASP A 259 3.35 -13.18 -12.69
CA ASP A 259 3.79 -14.24 -11.78
C ASP A 259 2.90 -15.47 -11.91
N THR A 260 3.47 -16.55 -12.48
CA THR A 260 2.76 -17.81 -12.69
C THR A 260 3.27 -18.93 -11.78
N ASN A 261 4.30 -18.65 -10.98
CA ASN A 261 5.05 -19.65 -10.22
C ASN A 261 5.77 -19.08 -8.98
N ASN A 262 5.29 -17.94 -8.47
CA ASN A 262 5.80 -17.24 -7.30
C ASN A 262 7.25 -16.73 -7.43
N ARG A 263 7.76 -16.60 -8.67
CA ARG A 263 9.13 -16.14 -8.93
C ARG A 263 9.30 -14.64 -8.85
N LEU A 264 8.19 -13.91 -8.92
CA LEU A 264 8.15 -12.46 -8.80
C LEU A 264 7.64 -12.07 -7.42
N ALA A 265 8.15 -12.70 -6.36
CA ALA A 265 7.80 -12.42 -4.98
C ALA A 265 8.11 -10.95 -4.66
N PHE A 266 7.04 -10.16 -4.49
CA PHE A 266 7.10 -8.70 -4.50
C PHE A 266 5.94 -8.12 -3.70
N LYS A 267 6.21 -7.05 -2.95
CA LYS A 267 5.18 -6.21 -2.31
C LYS A 267 5.56 -4.73 -2.40
N ALA A 268 4.60 -3.87 -2.69
CA ALA A 268 4.71 -2.41 -2.60
C ALA A 268 3.97 -1.92 -1.35
N VAL A 269 4.69 -1.20 -0.48
CA VAL A 269 4.29 -1.03 0.92
C VAL A 269 4.63 0.39 1.40
N PRO A 270 3.73 1.10 2.10
CA PRO A 270 4.05 2.43 2.60
C PRO A 270 5.04 2.37 3.78
N TRP A 271 5.96 3.33 3.81
CA TRP A 271 6.84 3.64 4.93
C TRP A 271 6.42 4.97 5.55
N THR A 272 6.04 4.94 6.82
CA THR A 272 5.53 6.09 7.54
C THR A 272 6.54 6.56 8.59
N LYS A 273 6.37 7.78 9.07
CA LYS A 273 7.17 8.32 10.18
C LYS A 273 7.08 7.51 11.48
N ASP A 274 6.02 6.72 11.64
CA ASP A 274 5.79 5.90 12.83
C ASP A 274 6.61 4.59 12.77
N ASP A 275 7.10 4.22 11.59
CA ASP A 275 7.88 3.00 11.34
C ASP A 275 9.37 3.15 11.64
N GLY A 276 9.90 4.38 11.57
CA GLY A 276 11.32 4.64 11.84
C GLY A 276 11.86 5.88 11.15
N LYS A 277 13.17 5.85 10.85
CA LYS A 277 13.86 6.99 10.23
C LYS A 277 13.30 7.23 8.82
N ALA A 278 13.26 8.49 8.42
CA ALA A 278 12.93 8.86 7.04
C ALA A 278 14.01 8.36 6.07
N PHE A 279 13.62 8.18 4.80
CA PHE A 279 14.57 7.87 3.74
C PHE A 279 15.62 8.97 3.57
N PRO A 280 16.78 8.66 2.94
CA PRO A 280 17.77 9.67 2.60
C PRO A 280 17.15 10.82 1.82
N LYS A 281 17.71 12.03 2.00
CA LYS A 281 17.13 13.24 1.40
C LYS A 281 16.95 13.11 -0.11
N GLY A 282 15.73 13.38 -0.58
CA GLY A 282 15.38 13.32 -2.01
C GLY A 282 15.10 11.91 -2.53
N GLN A 283 15.08 10.91 -1.66
CA GLN A 283 14.65 9.55 -1.95
C GLN A 283 13.24 9.35 -1.44
N HIS A 284 12.40 8.74 -2.27
CA HIS A 284 10.97 8.52 -1.99
C HIS A 284 10.60 7.04 -2.03
N ILE A 285 11.47 6.23 -2.61
CA ILE A 285 11.31 4.80 -2.79
C ILE A 285 12.54 4.08 -2.23
N ALA A 286 12.35 2.92 -1.62
CA ALA A 286 13.43 2.02 -1.24
C ALA A 286 13.08 0.58 -1.61
N PHE A 287 13.97 -0.11 -2.31
CA PHE A 287 13.89 -1.56 -2.50
C PHE A 287 14.67 -2.25 -1.38
N THR A 288 14.13 -3.36 -0.90
CA THR A 288 14.80 -4.22 0.09
C THR A 288 14.69 -5.68 -0.27
N HIS A 289 15.74 -6.43 0.07
CA HIS A 289 15.79 -7.89 -0.02
C HIS A 289 16.67 -8.46 1.09
N TRP A 290 16.37 -9.68 1.53
CA TRP A 290 17.25 -10.48 2.38
C TRP A 290 17.95 -11.51 1.50
N ASP A 291 19.15 -11.17 1.06
CA ASP A 291 19.94 -12.03 0.18
C ASP A 291 20.69 -13.09 1.00
N ALA A 292 20.82 -14.30 0.49
CA ALA A 292 21.61 -15.36 1.11
C ALA A 292 22.49 -16.09 0.08
N ASP A 293 23.67 -16.49 0.51
CA ASP A 293 24.58 -17.26 -0.33
C ASP A 293 23.94 -18.61 -0.69
N LYS A 294 23.89 -18.91 -1.99
CA LYS A 294 23.32 -20.14 -2.54
C LYS A 294 23.99 -21.42 -2.05
N ASP A 295 25.25 -21.35 -1.63
CA ASP A 295 26.03 -22.49 -1.15
C ASP A 295 26.07 -22.54 0.38
N ASP A 296 25.68 -21.46 1.08
CA ASP A 296 25.69 -21.34 2.54
C ASP A 296 24.69 -20.28 3.03
N THR A 297 23.43 -20.68 3.25
CA THR A 297 22.36 -19.77 3.69
C THR A 297 22.57 -19.17 5.09
N THR A 298 23.57 -19.64 5.84
CA THR A 298 23.97 -18.99 7.10
C THR A 298 24.71 -17.68 6.88
N LYS A 299 25.20 -17.44 5.65
CA LYS A 299 25.74 -16.15 5.20
C LYS A 299 24.65 -15.44 4.41
N SER A 300 24.12 -14.39 5.00
CA SER A 300 23.11 -13.57 4.38
C SER A 300 23.41 -12.09 4.58
N GLU A 301 22.86 -11.26 3.72
CA GLU A 301 22.96 -9.81 3.77
C GLU A 301 21.61 -9.15 3.52
N GLY A 302 21.39 -8.02 4.19
CA GLY A 302 20.35 -7.08 3.82
C GLY A 302 20.81 -6.26 2.65
N VAL A 303 19.92 -6.04 1.70
CA VAL A 303 20.19 -5.28 0.50
C VAL A 303 19.19 -4.13 0.42
N TRP A 304 19.69 -2.91 0.14
CA TRP A 304 18.88 -1.72 -0.05
C TRP A 304 19.24 -1.01 -1.34
N GLN A 305 18.24 -0.47 -2.03
CA GLN A 305 18.46 0.51 -3.10
C GLN A 305 17.42 1.62 -2.97
N TYR A 306 17.88 2.87 -2.88
CA TYR A 306 17.01 4.04 -2.74
C TYR A 306 16.82 4.74 -4.09
N CYS A 307 15.60 5.23 -4.36
CA CYS A 307 15.28 5.96 -5.57
C CYS A 307 14.53 7.26 -5.30
N SER A 308 14.78 8.27 -6.13
CA SER A 308 14.09 9.56 -6.07
C SER A 308 12.66 9.50 -6.62
N GLU A 309 12.31 8.46 -7.37
CA GLU A 309 10.98 8.22 -7.93
C GLU A 309 10.80 6.72 -8.21
N PRO A 310 9.57 6.21 -8.39
CA PRO A 310 9.36 4.82 -8.80
C PRO A 310 10.13 4.50 -10.08
N SER A 311 10.87 3.39 -10.10
CA SER A 311 11.57 2.93 -11.31
C SER A 311 11.41 1.43 -11.49
N GLY A 312 10.59 1.04 -12.46
CA GLY A 312 10.47 -0.36 -12.84
C GLY A 312 11.75 -0.91 -13.50
N ALA A 313 12.55 -0.07 -14.13
CA ALA A 313 13.83 -0.47 -14.72
C ALA A 313 14.88 -0.83 -13.66
N ALA A 314 14.99 -0.02 -12.60
CA ALA A 314 15.86 -0.35 -11.48
C ALA A 314 15.34 -1.58 -10.74
N LEU A 315 14.03 -1.66 -10.47
CA LEU A 315 13.44 -2.81 -9.80
C LEU A 315 13.66 -4.12 -10.57
N GLU A 316 13.51 -4.09 -11.90
CA GLU A 316 13.78 -5.26 -12.74
C GLU A 316 15.25 -5.71 -12.64
N THR A 317 16.18 -4.77 -12.51
CA THR A 317 17.61 -5.06 -12.32
C THR A 317 17.86 -5.61 -10.92
N PHE A 318 17.33 -4.95 -9.90
CA PHE A 318 17.41 -5.35 -8.50
C PHE A 318 16.91 -6.77 -8.27
N MET A 319 15.73 -7.14 -8.81
CA MET A 319 15.17 -8.49 -8.68
C MET A 319 15.92 -9.55 -9.50
N LYS A 320 16.73 -9.17 -10.49
CA LYS A 320 17.60 -10.10 -11.23
C LYS A 320 18.88 -10.38 -10.46
N GLU A 321 19.43 -9.37 -9.81
CA GLU A 321 20.62 -9.47 -8.97
C GLU A 321 20.32 -10.16 -7.65
N HIS A 322 19.14 -9.90 -7.08
CA HIS A 322 18.64 -10.45 -5.82
C HIS A 322 17.34 -11.24 -6.08
N PRO A 323 17.43 -12.41 -6.72
CA PRO A 323 16.27 -13.21 -7.10
C PRO A 323 15.65 -13.89 -5.87
N TYR A 324 14.35 -14.18 -5.92
CA TYR A 324 13.61 -14.79 -4.79
C TYR A 324 14.23 -16.06 -4.17
N TYR A 325 14.99 -16.83 -4.95
CA TYR A 325 15.65 -18.03 -4.43
C TYR A 325 16.94 -17.74 -3.66
N ALA A 326 17.51 -16.54 -3.79
CA ALA A 326 18.65 -16.05 -3.03
C ALA A 326 18.15 -15.41 -1.74
N SER A 327 17.63 -16.24 -0.84
CA SER A 327 17.14 -15.82 0.47
C SER A 327 17.40 -16.92 1.49
N PRO A 328 17.35 -16.62 2.80
CA PRO A 328 17.63 -17.64 3.82
C PRO A 328 16.69 -18.84 3.74
N GLU A 329 15.41 -18.60 3.48
CA GLU A 329 14.38 -19.64 3.39
C GLU A 329 13.47 -19.46 2.15
N PRO A 330 13.94 -19.67 0.92
CA PRO A 330 13.18 -19.30 -0.26
C PRO A 330 11.85 -20.07 -0.37
N ILE A 331 10.78 -19.37 -0.78
CA ILE A 331 9.48 -20.00 -1.06
C ILE A 331 9.63 -21.15 -2.05
N GLY A 332 9.17 -22.34 -1.64
CA GLY A 332 9.23 -23.57 -2.44
C GLY A 332 10.53 -24.38 -2.28
N GLY A 333 11.45 -23.94 -1.42
CA GLY A 333 12.77 -24.56 -1.22
C GLY A 333 13.71 -24.36 -2.40
N TYR A 334 15.02 -24.48 -2.17
CA TYR A 334 16.03 -24.47 -3.24
C TYR A 334 15.77 -25.64 -4.22
N ALA A 335 15.07 -25.38 -5.32
CA ALA A 335 15.05 -26.27 -6.46
C ALA A 335 16.38 -26.10 -7.22
N GLY A 336 17.46 -26.61 -6.64
CA GLY A 336 18.80 -26.57 -7.23
C GLY A 336 18.80 -27.09 -8.66
N LYS A 337 19.45 -26.31 -9.54
CA LYS A 337 19.74 -26.55 -10.97
C LYS A 337 18.51 -26.60 -11.92
N GLN A 338 18.35 -25.51 -12.69
CA GLN A 338 17.97 -25.62 -14.10
C GLN A 338 19.23 -25.51 -14.95
#